data_AF-A0A2E9ZJH0-F1
#
_entry.id   AF-A0A2E9ZJH0-F1
#
_cell.length_a   1.000
_cell.length_b   1.000
_cell.length_c   1.000
_cell.angle_alpha   90.00
_cell.angle_beta   90.00
_cell.angle_gamma   90.00
#
_symmetry.space_group_name_H-M   'P 1'
#
loop_
_entity.id
_entity.type
_entity.pdbx_description
1 polymer ?
#
loop_
_entity_poly.entity_id
_entity_poly.type
_entity_poly.pdbx_seq_one_letter_code
_entity_poly.pdbx_strand_id
1 'polypeptide(L)'
;MLGPTTTGKYFHRAITLSCILFLALMQIQIHAADDLDAIKEKFIGDYELVSYFQFPASGGEVDMKYIGRLSYDALGNMSGIGMPVDLPARAAQSSERRTGGFAYWGKVSYDLEQGIVFHHVEGSPLVPQWVGGENIRYFEFTDELLKLSLKDETGRITATLSWRKLK
;
A
#
# COMPACT_ATOMS: atom_id res chain seq x y z
N MET A 1 62.17 20.75 34.23
CA MET A 1 60.76 21.14 34.00
C MET A 1 60.36 20.68 32.61
N LEU A 2 59.60 19.59 32.49
CA LEU A 2 59.01 19.12 31.23
C LEU A 2 57.50 19.35 31.34
N GLY A 3 56.94 20.19 30.45
CA GLY A 3 55.52 20.54 30.45
C GLY A 3 54.63 19.40 29.93
N PRO A 4 53.35 19.34 30.35
CA PRO A 4 52.46 18.26 29.96
C PRO A 4 52.08 18.33 28.47
N THR A 5 52.15 17.18 27.82
CA THR A 5 51.88 16.94 26.40
C THR A 5 50.40 17.12 26.04
N THR A 6 50.14 17.97 25.04
CA THR A 6 48.81 18.39 24.55
C THR A 6 48.01 17.29 23.84
N THR A 7 48.58 16.09 23.68
CA THR A 7 48.08 15.02 22.80
C THR A 7 46.82 14.31 23.32
N GLY A 8 46.63 14.23 24.64
CA GLY A 8 45.49 13.51 25.24
C GLY A 8 44.11 14.19 25.09
N LYS A 9 44.09 15.53 24.95
CA LYS A 9 42.83 16.31 24.86
C LYS A 9 42.15 16.21 23.50
N TYR A 10 42.91 16.06 22.43
CA TYR A 10 42.38 15.90 21.06
C TYR A 10 41.78 14.50 20.84
N PHE A 11 42.39 13.48 21.44
CA PHE A 11 41.93 12.08 21.33
C PHE A 11 40.59 11.86 22.04
N HIS A 12 40.41 12.39 23.25
CA HIS A 12 39.14 12.30 23.98
C HIS A 12 38.02 13.07 23.30
N ARG A 13 38.30 14.28 22.76
CA ARG A 13 37.33 15.09 22.01
C ARG A 13 36.90 14.43 20.70
N ALA A 14 37.82 13.77 19.97
CA ALA A 14 37.49 13.03 18.76
C ALA A 14 36.60 11.81 19.05
N ILE A 15 36.83 11.11 20.16
CA ILE A 15 35.99 9.98 20.60
C ILE A 15 34.59 10.47 21.03
N THR A 16 34.51 11.58 21.77
CA THR A 16 33.19 12.14 22.18
C THR A 16 32.39 12.63 20.98
N LEU A 17 33.02 13.30 20.01
CA LEU A 17 32.34 13.77 18.81
C LEU A 17 31.88 12.60 17.91
N SER A 18 32.70 11.54 17.81
CA SER A 18 32.35 10.31 17.08
C SER A 18 31.17 9.57 17.74
N CYS A 19 31.16 9.44 19.06
CA CYS A 19 30.03 8.85 19.78
C CYS A 19 28.73 9.67 19.64
N ILE A 20 28.82 11.01 19.67
CA ILE A 20 27.64 11.88 19.47
C ILE A 20 27.12 11.75 18.04
N LEU A 21 27.99 11.70 17.04
CA LEU A 21 27.60 11.52 15.64
C LEU A 21 26.98 10.13 15.41
N PHE A 22 27.53 9.09 16.03
CA PHE A 22 27.01 7.72 15.96
C PHE A 22 25.63 7.61 16.64
N LEU A 23 25.45 8.23 17.81
CA LEU A 23 24.17 8.31 18.51
C LEU A 23 23.12 9.07 17.70
N ALA A 24 23.49 10.19 17.07
CA ALA A 24 22.59 10.95 16.20
C ALA A 24 22.17 10.14 14.96
N LEU A 25 23.10 9.42 14.33
CA LEU A 25 22.80 8.53 13.20
C LEU A 25 21.86 7.39 13.62
N MET A 26 22.06 6.77 14.79
CA MET A 26 21.15 5.74 15.30
C MET A 26 19.74 6.31 15.58
N GLN A 27 19.63 7.52 16.15
CA GLN A 27 18.33 8.16 16.39
C GLN A 27 17.55 8.43 15.10
N ILE A 28 18.24 8.87 14.04
CA ILE A 28 17.63 9.08 12.72
C ILE A 28 17.08 7.76 12.15
N GLN A 29 17.84 6.67 12.26
CA GLN A 29 17.41 5.37 11.76
C GLN A 29 16.20 4.80 12.54
N ILE A 30 16.15 5.02 13.86
CA ILE A 30 15.00 4.60 14.68
C ILE A 30 13.73 5.36 14.27
N HIS A 31 13.80 6.69 14.12
CA HIS A 31 12.65 7.49 13.70
C HIS A 31 12.13 7.07 12.32
N ALA A 32 13.02 6.83 11.36
CA ALA A 32 12.62 6.38 10.04
C ALA A 32 11.93 5.01 10.09
N ALA A 33 12.43 4.06 10.89
CA ALA A 33 11.79 2.76 11.06
C ALA A 33 10.39 2.87 11.69
N ASP A 34 10.25 3.69 12.73
CA ASP A 34 8.96 3.95 13.40
C ASP A 34 7.93 4.56 12.44
N ASP A 35 8.35 5.50 11.59
CA ASP A 35 7.47 6.11 10.57
C ASP A 35 6.98 5.09 9.53
N LEU A 36 7.86 4.19 9.10
CA LEU A 36 7.51 3.14 8.12
C LEU A 36 6.53 2.13 8.73
N ASP A 37 6.74 1.73 9.97
CA ASP A 37 5.84 0.82 10.66
C ASP A 37 4.49 1.49 10.95
N ALA A 38 4.48 2.77 11.32
CA ALA A 38 3.24 3.55 11.46
C ALA A 38 2.42 3.61 10.15
N ILE A 39 3.06 3.64 8.98
CA ILE A 39 2.35 3.58 7.69
C ILE A 39 1.77 2.19 7.44
N LYS A 40 2.52 1.11 7.72
CA LYS A 40 2.01 -0.26 7.59
C LYS A 40 0.81 -0.51 8.51
N GLU A 41 0.88 -0.03 9.74
CA GLU A 41 -0.23 -0.12 10.70
C GLU A 41 -1.50 0.57 10.20
N LYS A 42 -1.39 1.66 9.42
CA LYS A 42 -2.56 2.32 8.83
C LYS A 42 -3.32 1.41 7.86
N PHE A 43 -2.65 0.48 7.17
CA PHE A 43 -3.28 -0.50 6.27
C PHE A 43 -4.09 -1.56 7.01
N ILE A 44 -3.71 -1.92 8.25
CA ILE A 44 -4.31 -3.08 8.93
C ILE A 44 -5.77 -2.81 9.27
N GLY A 45 -6.67 -3.65 8.77
CA GLY A 45 -8.10 -3.57 9.02
C GLY A 45 -8.94 -3.94 7.81
N ASP A 46 -10.25 -3.79 7.96
CA ASP A 46 -11.23 -4.04 6.91
C ASP A 46 -11.74 -2.73 6.32
N TYR A 47 -12.05 -2.75 5.03
CA TYR A 47 -12.44 -1.58 4.26
C TYR A 47 -13.67 -1.85 3.41
N GLU A 48 -14.47 -0.81 3.19
CA GLU A 48 -15.52 -0.76 2.18
C GLU A 48 -15.10 0.09 0.99
N LEU A 49 -15.48 -0.34 -0.22
CA LEU A 49 -15.28 0.44 -1.42
C LEU A 49 -16.24 1.64 -1.44
N VAL A 50 -15.69 2.84 -1.51
CA VAL A 50 -16.46 4.10 -1.63
C VAL A 50 -16.64 4.46 -3.10
N SER A 51 -15.60 4.32 -3.91
CA SER A 51 -15.67 4.61 -5.34
C SER A 51 -14.63 3.83 -6.14
N TYR A 52 -14.94 3.59 -7.41
CA TYR A 52 -14.00 3.03 -8.37
C TYR A 52 -14.18 3.74 -9.71
N PHE A 53 -13.17 4.54 -10.09
CA PHE A 53 -13.11 5.21 -11.37
C PHE A 53 -12.04 4.62 -12.27
N GLN A 54 -12.31 4.57 -13.57
CA GLN A 54 -11.32 4.36 -14.62
C GLN A 54 -11.10 5.64 -15.41
N PHE A 55 -9.88 5.80 -15.92
CA PHE A 55 -9.43 6.95 -16.72
C PHE A 55 -8.91 6.44 -18.07
N PRO A 56 -9.79 6.28 -19.07
CA PRO A 56 -9.42 5.82 -20.40
C PRO A 56 -8.43 6.76 -21.09
N ALA A 57 -7.60 6.23 -21.99
CA ALA A 57 -6.67 7.05 -22.79
C ALA A 57 -7.37 8.07 -23.70
N SER A 58 -8.64 7.81 -24.07
CA SER A 58 -9.48 8.76 -24.81
C SER A 58 -9.90 10.00 -24.00
N GLY A 59 -9.60 10.02 -22.69
CA GLY A 59 -10.01 11.07 -21.78
C GLY A 59 -11.35 10.78 -21.08
N GLY A 60 -11.65 11.63 -20.09
CA GLY A 60 -12.81 11.49 -19.20
C GLY A 60 -12.57 10.57 -18.01
N GLU A 61 -13.57 10.49 -17.13
CA GLU A 61 -13.62 9.57 -16.01
C GLU A 61 -14.87 8.68 -16.16
N VAL A 62 -14.71 7.39 -15.85
CA VAL A 62 -15.80 6.42 -15.88
C VAL A 62 -15.96 5.86 -14.48
N ASP A 63 -17.08 6.19 -13.82
CA ASP A 63 -17.46 5.52 -12.58
C ASP A 63 -17.90 4.09 -12.92
N MET A 64 -17.16 3.12 -12.40
CA MET A 64 -17.40 1.70 -12.66
C MET A 64 -18.63 1.19 -11.91
N LYS A 65 -19.13 1.91 -10.89
CA LYS A 65 -20.28 1.54 -10.06
C LYS A 65 -20.11 0.16 -9.42
N TYR A 66 -19.10 0.02 -8.57
CA TYR A 66 -18.79 -1.22 -7.86
C TYR A 66 -19.12 -1.11 -6.37
N ILE A 67 -19.43 -2.26 -5.77
CA ILE A 67 -19.37 -2.49 -4.32
C ILE A 67 -18.23 -3.47 -4.04
N GLY A 68 -17.54 -3.32 -2.91
CA GLY A 68 -16.41 -4.19 -2.58
C GLY A 68 -15.95 -4.12 -1.14
N ARG A 69 -15.10 -5.09 -0.78
CA ARG A 69 -14.37 -5.21 0.48
C ARG A 69 -12.88 -5.39 0.19
N LEU A 70 -12.06 -4.82 1.06
CA LEU A 70 -10.62 -5.00 1.09
C LEU A 70 -10.21 -5.23 2.54
N SER A 71 -9.27 -6.11 2.79
CA SER A 71 -8.78 -6.43 4.13
C SER A 71 -7.28 -6.61 4.09
N TYR A 72 -6.60 -6.08 5.10
CA TYR A 72 -5.19 -6.34 5.39
C TYR A 72 -5.08 -6.75 6.85
N ASP A 73 -4.34 -7.83 7.14
CA ASP A 73 -4.13 -8.28 8.51
C ASP A 73 -2.68 -8.06 8.99
N ALA A 74 -2.49 -8.09 10.30
CA ALA A 74 -1.19 -7.91 10.94
C ALA A 74 -0.18 -9.04 10.64
N LEU A 75 -0.62 -10.13 9.99
CA LEU A 75 0.22 -11.26 9.60
C LEU A 75 0.72 -11.13 8.15
N GLY A 76 0.46 -9.99 7.50
CA GLY A 76 0.89 -9.72 6.14
C GLY A 76 0.06 -10.44 5.09
N ASN A 77 -1.21 -10.75 5.38
CA ASN A 77 -2.16 -11.23 4.39
C ASN A 77 -3.10 -10.10 3.95
N MET A 78 -3.63 -10.25 2.75
CA MET A 78 -4.67 -9.38 2.23
C MET A 78 -5.73 -10.15 1.44
N SER A 79 -6.96 -9.64 1.41
CA SER A 79 -8.00 -10.09 0.48
C SER A 79 -8.75 -8.90 -0.14
N GLY A 80 -9.13 -9.02 -1.41
CA GLY A 80 -9.85 -7.99 -2.14
C GLY A 80 -10.97 -8.62 -2.95
N ILE A 81 -12.19 -8.14 -2.76
CA ILE A 81 -13.37 -8.61 -3.47
C ILE A 81 -14.26 -7.43 -3.86
N GLY A 82 -14.81 -7.46 -5.07
CA GLY A 82 -15.76 -6.45 -5.52
C GLY A 82 -16.51 -6.88 -6.76
N MET A 83 -17.69 -6.30 -6.95
CA MET A 83 -18.56 -6.58 -8.10
C MET A 83 -19.30 -5.32 -8.56
N PRO A 84 -19.72 -5.25 -9.84
CA PRO A 84 -20.66 -4.24 -10.29
C PRO A 84 -21.94 -4.28 -9.46
N VAL A 85 -22.45 -3.10 -9.06
CA VAL A 85 -23.68 -3.01 -8.25
C VAL A 85 -24.91 -3.58 -8.96
N ASP A 86 -24.91 -3.56 -10.30
CA ASP A 86 -25.99 -4.05 -11.15
C ASP A 86 -25.90 -5.55 -11.47
N LEU A 87 -24.82 -6.23 -11.06
CA LEU A 87 -24.58 -7.64 -11.38
C LEU A 87 -25.72 -8.56 -10.88
N PRO A 88 -26.27 -8.39 -9.65
CA PRO A 88 -27.39 -9.22 -9.21
C PRO A 88 -28.64 -9.10 -10.11
N ALA A 89 -28.97 -7.90 -10.57
CA ALA A 89 -30.11 -7.67 -11.46
C ALA A 89 -29.89 -8.31 -12.84
N ARG A 90 -28.69 -8.15 -13.41
CA ARG A 90 -28.31 -8.80 -14.68
C ARG A 90 -28.31 -10.33 -14.58
N ALA A 91 -27.87 -10.87 -13.45
CA ALA A 91 -27.89 -12.31 -13.19
C ALA A 91 -29.32 -12.85 -13.11
N ALA A 92 -30.24 -12.14 -12.48
CA ALA A 92 -31.65 -12.54 -12.37
C ALA A 92 -32.39 -12.58 -13.72
N GLN A 93 -31.90 -11.84 -14.73
CA GLN A 93 -32.47 -11.78 -16.07
C GLN A 93 -31.85 -12.78 -17.06
N SER A 94 -30.95 -13.64 -16.59
CA SER A 94 -30.16 -14.55 -17.43
C SER A 94 -30.43 -16.00 -17.04
N SER A 95 -30.63 -16.87 -18.03
CA SER A 95 -30.68 -18.32 -17.82
C SER A 95 -29.29 -18.93 -17.60
N GLU A 96 -28.24 -18.21 -17.99
CA GLU A 96 -26.84 -18.59 -17.77
C GLU A 96 -26.25 -17.91 -16.53
N ARG A 97 -25.31 -18.59 -15.87
CA ARG A 97 -24.56 -18.03 -14.74
C ARG A 97 -23.78 -16.79 -15.20
N ARG A 98 -24.12 -15.64 -14.63
CA ARG A 98 -23.36 -14.39 -14.80
C ARG A 98 -22.32 -14.26 -13.69
N THR A 99 -21.09 -14.01 -14.07
CA THR A 99 -19.98 -13.66 -13.17
C THR A 99 -19.44 -12.28 -13.56
N GLY A 100 -18.80 -11.61 -12.62
CA GLY A 100 -18.19 -10.31 -12.86
C GLY A 100 -17.51 -9.78 -11.61
N GLY A 101 -16.64 -8.81 -11.79
CA GLY A 101 -15.87 -8.20 -10.71
C GLY A 101 -14.50 -8.83 -10.52
N PHE A 102 -13.99 -8.74 -9.29
CA PHE A 102 -12.71 -9.29 -8.87
C PHE A 102 -12.85 -9.96 -7.51
N ALA A 103 -12.08 -11.01 -7.28
CA ALA A 103 -11.94 -11.67 -5.99
C ALA A 103 -10.56 -12.29 -5.96
N TYR A 104 -9.74 -11.95 -4.96
CA TYR A 104 -8.40 -12.48 -4.81
C TYR A 104 -7.87 -12.33 -3.38
N TRP A 105 -6.87 -13.13 -3.04
CA TRP A 105 -6.15 -13.06 -1.76
C TRP A 105 -4.69 -13.45 -1.93
N GLY A 106 -3.89 -13.14 -0.91
CA GLY A 106 -2.51 -13.60 -0.77
C GLY A 106 -1.71 -12.73 0.19
N LYS A 107 -0.40 -12.64 -0.03
CA LYS A 107 0.50 -11.82 0.80
C LYS A 107 0.51 -10.36 0.37
N VAL A 108 0.92 -9.49 1.28
CA VAL A 108 1.16 -8.06 1.00
C VAL A 108 2.59 -7.68 1.36
N SER A 109 3.22 -6.88 0.51
CA SER A 109 4.46 -6.15 0.82
C SER A 109 4.36 -4.71 0.32
N TYR A 110 5.35 -3.88 0.67
CA TYR A 110 5.29 -2.44 0.47
C TYR A 110 6.64 -1.90 -0.01
N ASP A 111 6.59 -0.94 -0.94
CA ASP A 111 7.65 0.03 -1.18
C ASP A 111 7.10 1.39 -0.73
N LEU A 112 7.41 1.75 0.52
CA LEU A 112 6.84 2.92 1.18
C LEU A 112 7.45 4.23 0.68
N GLU A 113 8.69 4.20 0.18
CA GLU A 113 9.35 5.37 -0.41
C GLU A 113 8.66 5.77 -1.73
N GLN A 114 8.25 4.78 -2.52
CA GLN A 114 7.53 5.00 -3.78
C GLN A 114 6.00 5.06 -3.63
N GLY A 115 5.48 4.84 -2.42
CA GLY A 115 4.04 4.79 -2.17
C GLY A 115 3.35 3.62 -2.88
N ILE A 116 3.96 2.44 -2.87
CA ILE A 116 3.46 1.23 -3.53
C ILE A 116 3.11 0.16 -2.51
N VAL A 117 1.97 -0.49 -2.70
CA VAL A 117 1.60 -1.74 -2.06
C VAL A 117 1.51 -2.84 -3.12
N PHE A 118 2.18 -3.97 -2.86
CA PHE A 118 2.22 -5.15 -3.72
C PHE A 118 1.31 -6.21 -3.14
N HIS A 119 0.33 -6.64 -3.93
CA HIS A 119 -0.53 -7.76 -3.60
C HIS A 119 -0.01 -9.01 -4.33
N HIS A 120 0.59 -9.94 -3.60
CA HIS A 120 1.11 -11.21 -4.12
C HIS A 120 -0.02 -12.21 -4.23
N VAL A 121 -0.54 -12.43 -5.43
CA VAL A 121 -1.80 -13.15 -5.61
C VAL A 121 -1.60 -14.66 -5.48
N GLU A 122 -2.18 -15.25 -4.44
CA GLU A 122 -2.16 -16.71 -4.20
C GLU A 122 -3.43 -17.40 -4.71
N GLY A 123 -4.54 -16.68 -4.75
CA GLY A 123 -5.80 -17.20 -5.30
C GLY A 123 -6.66 -16.11 -5.92
N SER A 124 -7.33 -16.44 -7.04
CA SER A 124 -8.32 -15.57 -7.68
C SER A 124 -9.36 -16.38 -8.47
N PRO A 125 -10.55 -16.65 -7.91
CA PRO A 125 -11.54 -17.50 -8.58
C PRO A 125 -12.21 -16.83 -9.79
N LEU A 126 -12.18 -15.50 -9.86
CA LEU A 126 -12.77 -14.75 -10.97
C LEU A 126 -11.75 -14.42 -12.07
N VAL A 127 -10.46 -14.39 -11.74
CA VAL A 127 -9.39 -14.03 -12.67
C VAL A 127 -8.18 -14.96 -12.44
N PRO A 128 -8.29 -16.27 -12.75
CA PRO A 128 -7.27 -17.26 -12.36
C PRO A 128 -5.86 -16.96 -12.88
N GLN A 129 -5.74 -16.25 -14.00
CA GLN A 129 -4.47 -15.83 -14.57
C GLN A 129 -3.67 -14.84 -13.71
N TRP A 130 -4.27 -14.27 -12.65
CA TRP A 130 -3.56 -13.43 -11.69
C TRP A 130 -2.72 -14.24 -10.70
N VAL A 131 -3.02 -15.52 -10.49
CA VAL A 131 -2.32 -16.35 -9.50
C VAL A 131 -0.83 -16.46 -9.85
N GLY A 132 0.01 -16.22 -8.85
CA GLY A 132 1.48 -16.16 -9.00
C GLY A 132 2.02 -14.82 -9.49
N GLY A 133 1.14 -13.85 -9.80
CA GLY A 133 1.52 -12.50 -10.20
C GLY A 133 1.41 -11.48 -9.07
N GLU A 134 1.84 -10.24 -9.37
CA GLU A 134 1.75 -9.10 -8.47
C GLU A 134 0.69 -8.10 -8.95
N ASN A 135 -0.24 -7.80 -8.06
CA ASN A 135 -1.18 -6.70 -8.22
C ASN A 135 -0.58 -5.44 -7.59
N ILE A 136 0.11 -4.64 -8.40
CA ILE A 136 0.77 -3.40 -7.97
C ILE A 136 -0.26 -2.28 -7.81
N ARG A 137 -0.26 -1.59 -6.67
CA ARG A 137 -1.12 -0.42 -6.40
C ARG A 137 -0.32 0.72 -5.81
N TYR A 138 -0.58 1.93 -6.30
CA TYR A 138 -0.02 3.16 -5.75
C TYR A 138 -0.99 3.69 -4.69
N PHE A 139 -0.54 3.80 -3.44
CA PHE A 139 -1.40 4.15 -2.33
C PHE A 139 -1.26 5.62 -1.94
N GLU A 140 -2.36 6.19 -1.46
CA GLU A 140 -2.41 7.48 -0.81
C GLU A 140 -3.38 7.39 0.37
N PHE A 141 -2.92 7.73 1.56
CA PHE A 141 -3.79 7.93 2.71
C PHE A 141 -4.25 9.38 2.76
N THR A 142 -5.56 9.56 2.86
CA THR A 142 -6.20 10.84 3.24
C THR A 142 -6.81 10.68 4.62
N ASP A 143 -7.40 11.74 5.18
CA ASP A 143 -7.99 11.70 6.53
C ASP A 143 -9.03 10.59 6.72
N GLU A 144 -9.79 10.23 5.67
CA GLU A 144 -10.87 9.24 5.76
C GLU A 144 -10.69 8.00 4.85
N LEU A 145 -9.81 8.09 3.85
CA LEU A 145 -9.74 7.10 2.77
C LEU A 145 -8.32 6.60 2.52
N LEU A 146 -8.23 5.31 2.24
CA LEU A 146 -7.12 4.70 1.50
C LEU A 146 -7.47 4.71 0.01
N LYS A 147 -6.72 5.43 -0.81
CA LYS A 147 -6.83 5.36 -2.26
C LYS A 147 -5.79 4.42 -2.81
N LEU A 148 -6.21 3.52 -3.70
CA LEU A 148 -5.34 2.60 -4.43
C LEU A 148 -5.49 2.86 -5.93
N SER A 149 -4.41 3.28 -6.56
CA SER A 149 -4.39 3.62 -7.98
C SER A 149 -3.60 2.61 -8.80
N LEU A 150 -4.03 2.40 -10.04
CA LEU A 150 -3.31 1.65 -11.06
C LEU A 150 -2.64 2.65 -12.00
N LYS A 151 -1.42 2.34 -12.45
CA LYS A 151 -0.71 3.12 -13.46
C LYS A 151 -0.37 2.24 -14.66
N ASP A 152 -0.34 2.84 -15.84
CA ASP A 152 0.25 2.21 -17.02
C ASP A 152 1.78 2.37 -17.03
N GLU A 153 2.44 1.80 -18.05
CA GLU A 153 3.90 1.82 -18.22
C GLU A 153 4.49 3.23 -18.29
N THR A 154 3.69 4.24 -18.62
CA THR A 154 4.11 5.65 -18.67
C THR A 154 3.96 6.36 -17.31
N GLY A 155 3.44 5.66 -16.30
CA GLY A 155 3.15 6.21 -14.98
C GLY A 155 1.81 6.96 -14.90
N ARG A 156 0.99 6.94 -15.97
CA ARG A 156 -0.31 7.59 -15.98
C ARG A 156 -1.31 6.76 -15.20
N ILE A 157 -2.09 7.41 -14.32
CA ILE A 157 -3.15 6.75 -13.56
C ILE A 157 -4.26 6.31 -14.52
N THR A 158 -4.60 5.01 -14.49
CA THR A 158 -5.63 4.39 -15.33
C THR A 158 -6.89 4.03 -14.56
N ALA A 159 -6.77 3.93 -13.23
CA ALA A 159 -7.88 3.66 -12.34
C ALA A 159 -7.53 4.08 -10.91
N THR A 160 -8.55 4.45 -10.13
CA THR A 160 -8.43 4.70 -8.70
C THR A 160 -9.62 4.07 -7.97
N LEU A 161 -9.32 3.31 -6.93
CA LEU A 161 -10.29 2.77 -5.99
C LEU A 161 -10.11 3.47 -4.65
N SER A 162 -11.17 4.07 -4.12
CA SER A 162 -11.16 4.73 -2.81
C SER A 162 -11.85 3.85 -1.78
N TRP A 163 -11.18 3.61 -0.67
CA TRP A 163 -11.59 2.67 0.36
C TRP A 163 -11.73 3.38 1.70
N ARG A 164 -12.86 3.19 2.38
CA ARG A 164 -13.05 3.67 3.75
C ARG A 164 -12.80 2.53 4.71
N LYS A 165 -11.99 2.80 5.72
CA LYS A 165 -11.75 1.83 6.80
C LYS A 165 -13.02 1.67 7.63
N LEU A 166 -13.39 0.43 7.93
CA LEU A 166 -14.47 0.11 8.84
C LEU A 166 -14.03 0.37 10.28
N LYS A 167 -14.98 0.77 11.12
CA LYS A 167 -14.78 1.02 12.55
C LYS A 167 -15.17 -0.20 13.36
#